data_AF-A0A9D5B1R6-F1
#
_entry.id   AF-A0A9D5B1R6-F1
#
_cell.length_a   1.000
_cell.length_b   1.000
_cell.length_c   1.000
_cell.angle_alpha   90.00
_cell.angle_beta   90.00
_cell.angle_gamma   90.00
#
_symmetry.space_group_name_H-M   'P 1'
#
loop_
_entity.id
_entity.type
_entity.pdbx_description
1 polymer ?
#
loop_
_entity_poly.entity_id
_entity_poly.type
_entity_poly.pdbx_seq_one_letter_code
_entity_poly.pdbx_strand_id
1 'polypeptide(L)'
;MDTKIKQKRVCRKKRLKPTELARPEQLVEGSREERNDTDKTMLTMFNILRKNRSVKLEILVLNRNSFAQTVENLFALSFLVKDGRAEIKVDKAGRHLVCEPL
;
A
#
# COMPACT_ATOMS: atom_id res chain seq x y z
N MET A 1 -8.53 -54.14 31.94
CA MET A 1 -7.53 -53.05 31.86
C MET A 1 -8.11 -51.97 30.96
N ASP A 2 -8.85 -51.05 31.55
CA ASP A 2 -9.68 -50.04 30.88
C ASP A 2 -8.85 -48.84 30.39
N THR A 3 -8.65 -48.74 29.08
CA THR A 3 -7.98 -47.60 28.46
C THR A 3 -8.98 -46.49 28.15
N LYS A 4 -9.06 -45.51 29.06
CA LYS A 4 -9.89 -44.31 28.92
C LYS A 4 -9.43 -43.44 27.74
N ILE A 5 -10.23 -43.35 26.69
CA ILE A 5 -10.02 -42.46 25.54
C ILE A 5 -10.25 -41.01 25.99
N LYS A 6 -9.17 -40.21 25.98
CA LYS A 6 -9.17 -38.80 26.38
C LYS A 6 -9.73 -37.95 25.23
N GLN A 7 -10.97 -37.46 25.36
CA GLN A 7 -11.60 -36.59 24.37
C GLN A 7 -10.88 -35.23 24.28
N LYS A 8 -10.33 -34.91 23.10
CA LYS A 8 -9.75 -33.58 22.79
C LYS A 8 -10.89 -32.58 22.55
N ARG A 9 -10.98 -31.55 23.37
CA ARG A 9 -11.91 -30.42 23.15
C ARG A 9 -11.49 -29.65 21.90
N VAL A 10 -12.36 -29.62 20.89
CA VAL A 10 -12.19 -28.78 19.70
C VAL A 10 -12.52 -27.34 20.10
N CYS A 11 -11.49 -26.49 20.24
CA CYS A 11 -11.69 -25.05 20.37
C CYS A 11 -12.18 -24.49 19.03
N ARG A 12 -13.48 -24.17 18.97
CA ARG A 12 -14.10 -23.46 17.85
C ARG A 12 -13.50 -22.06 17.76
N LYS A 13 -12.46 -21.87 16.93
CA LYS A 13 -11.94 -20.54 16.60
C LYS A 13 -13.07 -19.75 15.94
N LYS A 14 -13.53 -18.67 16.59
CA LYS A 14 -14.44 -17.71 15.98
C LYS A 14 -13.69 -17.08 14.79
N ARG A 15 -14.18 -17.31 13.56
CA ARG A 15 -13.71 -16.58 12.37
C ARG A 15 -14.08 -15.11 12.58
N LEU A 16 -13.09 -14.27 12.85
CA LEU A 16 -13.26 -12.83 12.80
C LEU A 16 -13.45 -12.44 11.33
N LYS A 17 -14.51 -11.67 11.03
CA LYS A 17 -14.80 -11.20 9.68
C LYS A 17 -13.68 -10.23 9.25
N PRO A 18 -13.02 -10.44 8.10
CA PRO A 18 -11.96 -9.56 7.59
C PRO A 18 -12.56 -8.35 6.88
N THR A 19 -13.36 -7.55 7.58
CA THR A 19 -14.01 -6.36 6.98
C THR A 19 -14.27 -5.29 8.03
N GLU A 20 -13.22 -4.84 8.68
CA GLU A 20 -13.15 -3.43 9.09
C GLU A 20 -11.80 -2.94 8.59
N LEU A 21 -11.86 -1.89 7.78
CA LEU A 21 -10.76 -1.26 7.08
C LEU A 21 -9.53 -1.23 7.99
N ALA A 22 -8.49 -1.98 7.63
CA ALA A 22 -7.14 -1.78 8.15
C ALA A 22 -6.67 -0.42 7.64
N ARG A 23 -7.24 0.64 8.22
CA ARG A 23 -6.81 2.01 8.00
C ARG A 23 -5.44 2.06 8.68
N PRO A 24 -4.36 2.25 7.92
CA PRO A 24 -3.04 2.36 8.51
C PRO A 24 -3.06 3.48 9.55
N GLU A 25 -2.52 3.22 10.72
CA GLU A 25 -2.41 4.22 11.78
C GLU A 25 -1.60 5.40 11.24
N GLN A 26 -2.27 6.55 11.13
CA GLN A 26 -1.62 7.79 10.76
C GLN A 26 -0.75 8.20 11.95
N LEU A 27 0.58 8.10 11.80
CA LEU A 27 1.54 8.52 12.83
C LEU A 27 1.24 9.97 13.20
N VAL A 28 0.91 10.19 14.48
CA VAL A 28 0.58 11.50 15.04
C VAL A 28 1.80 12.42 14.88
N GLU A 29 1.58 13.60 14.30
CA GLU A 29 2.62 14.60 14.07
C GLU A 29 3.31 14.97 15.38
N GLY A 30 4.58 14.57 15.51
CA GLY A 30 5.31 14.69 16.76
C GLY A 30 6.82 14.78 16.59
N SER A 31 7.34 15.44 15.56
CA SER A 31 8.67 16.10 15.53
C SER A 31 9.03 16.57 14.12
N ARG A 32 9.34 17.86 13.98
CA ARG A 32 9.48 18.61 12.73
C ARG A 32 10.81 18.42 11.98
N GLU A 33 11.65 17.45 12.32
CA GLU A 33 13.06 17.42 11.85
C GLU A 33 13.52 16.12 11.18
N GLU A 34 12.71 15.08 11.16
CA GLU A 34 12.96 13.90 10.31
C GLU A 34 12.02 13.98 9.11
N ARG A 35 12.55 14.34 7.93
CA ARG A 35 11.82 14.07 6.69
C ARG A 35 11.65 12.56 6.61
N ASN A 36 10.47 12.08 6.99
CA ASN A 36 10.13 10.67 7.05
C ASN A 36 10.48 10.04 5.70
N ASP A 37 10.98 8.81 5.69
CA ASP A 37 11.39 8.14 4.45
C ASP A 37 10.24 8.08 3.42
N THR A 38 8.99 8.10 3.90
CA THR A 38 7.79 8.28 3.08
C THR A 38 7.79 9.58 2.28
N ASP A 39 8.22 10.71 2.85
CA ASP A 39 8.28 12.01 2.16
C ASP A 39 9.30 11.98 1.02
N LYS A 40 10.42 11.28 1.21
CA LYS A 40 11.43 11.08 0.16
C LYS A 40 10.88 10.22 -0.97
N THR A 41 10.15 9.16 -0.64
CA THR A 41 9.50 8.28 -1.64
C THR A 41 8.41 9.01 -2.41
N MET A 42 7.58 9.82 -1.72
CA MET A 42 6.59 10.68 -2.37
C MET A 42 7.22 11.71 -3.30
N LEU A 43 8.28 12.39 -2.86
CA LEU A 43 9.00 13.36 -3.69
C LEU A 43 9.60 12.69 -4.94
N THR A 44 10.16 11.49 -4.78
CA THR A 44 10.68 10.69 -5.89
C THR A 44 9.59 10.36 -6.90
N MET A 45 8.45 9.83 -6.46
CA MET A 45 7.32 9.50 -7.33
C MET A 45 6.77 10.73 -8.04
N PHE A 46 6.61 11.85 -7.33
CA PHE A 46 6.17 13.10 -7.92
C PHE A 46 7.10 13.58 -9.04
N ASN A 47 8.42 13.51 -8.82
CA ASN A 47 9.41 13.85 -9.84
C ASN A 47 9.37 12.91 -11.06
N ILE A 48 9.12 11.62 -10.85
CA ILE A 48 8.95 10.65 -11.93
C ILE A 48 7.73 11.01 -12.78
N LEU A 49 6.58 11.28 -12.16
CA LEU A 49 5.35 11.66 -12.86
C LEU A 49 5.48 13.00 -13.59
N ARG A 50 6.14 13.99 -12.99
CA ARG A 50 6.37 15.29 -13.63
C ARG A 50 7.25 15.18 -14.89
N LYS A 51 8.24 14.27 -14.87
CA LYS A 51 9.10 14.01 -16.03
C LYS A 51 8.40 13.18 -17.11
N ASN A 52 7.51 12.27 -16.70
CA ASN A 52 6.84 11.32 -17.56
C ASN A 52 5.33 11.55 -17.53
N ARG A 53 4.75 12.12 -18.59
CA ARG A 53 3.30 12.43 -18.69
C ARG A 53 2.37 11.30 -18.21
N SER A 54 2.77 10.05 -18.38
CA SER A 54 2.10 8.88 -17.81
C SER A 54 3.08 7.74 -17.59
N VAL A 55 2.93 6.98 -16.50
CA VAL A 55 3.76 5.82 -16.16
C VAL A 55 2.87 4.62 -15.85
N LYS A 56 3.28 3.40 -16.19
CA LYS A 56 2.53 2.20 -15.80
C LYS A 56 2.58 2.00 -14.29
N LEU A 57 1.45 1.66 -13.69
CA LEU A 57 1.33 1.44 -12.24
C LEU A 57 2.30 0.37 -11.74
N GLU A 58 2.42 -0.75 -12.46
CA GLU A 58 3.34 -1.83 -12.08
C GLU A 58 4.80 -1.39 -12.02
N ILE A 59 5.23 -0.47 -12.89
CA ILE A 59 6.61 0.03 -12.93
C ILE A 59 6.85 1.05 -11.82
N LEU A 60 5.83 1.84 -11.48
CA LEU A 60 5.92 2.84 -10.44
C LEU A 60 5.97 2.21 -9.03
N VAL A 61 5.20 1.14 -8.82
CA VAL A 61 4.99 0.59 -7.48
C VAL A 61 5.86 -0.64 -7.19
N LEU A 62 6.04 -1.55 -8.14
CA LEU A 62 6.67 -2.83 -7.86
C LEU A 62 8.20 -2.73 -7.80
N ASN A 63 8.77 -3.30 -6.74
CA ASN A 63 10.19 -3.56 -6.61
C ASN A 63 10.43 -5.07 -6.41
N ARG A 64 11.10 -5.70 -7.38
CA ARG A 64 11.36 -7.16 -7.36
C ARG A 64 12.34 -7.59 -6.27
N ASN A 65 13.18 -6.67 -5.81
CA ASN A 65 14.24 -6.94 -4.83
C ASN A 65 13.79 -6.64 -3.40
N SER A 66 12.70 -5.89 -3.21
CA SER A 66 12.18 -5.54 -1.89
C SER A 66 10.66 -5.39 -1.91
N PHE A 67 9.99 -6.33 -1.25
CA PHE A 67 8.54 -6.26 -1.06
C PHE A 67 8.15 -5.11 -0.11
N ALA A 68 8.95 -4.85 0.93
CA ALA A 68 8.73 -3.72 1.84
C ALA A 68 8.70 -2.39 1.06
N GLN A 69 9.64 -2.19 0.13
CA GLN A 69 9.65 -1.00 -0.73
C GLN A 69 8.40 -0.93 -1.63
N THR A 70 7.89 -2.08 -2.10
CA THR A 70 6.64 -2.12 -2.88
C THR A 70 5.47 -1.62 -2.05
N VAL A 71 5.41 -1.99 -0.76
CA VAL A 71 4.39 -1.49 0.16
C VAL A 71 4.56 0.02 0.38
N GLU A 72 5.77 0.50 0.67
CA GLU A 72 6.05 1.94 0.82
C GLU A 72 5.68 2.75 -0.42
N ASN A 73 6.00 2.22 -1.61
CA ASN A 73 5.64 2.84 -2.89
C ASN A 73 4.13 2.96 -3.04
N LEU A 74 3.38 1.92 -2.68
CA LEU A 74 1.91 1.94 -2.72
C LEU A 74 1.34 2.97 -1.74
N PHE A 75 1.92 3.04 -0.53
CA PHE A 75 1.56 4.05 0.47
C PHE A 75 1.82 5.46 -0.03
N ALA A 76 3.00 5.74 -0.59
CA ALA A 76 3.34 7.03 -1.15
C ALA A 76 2.40 7.43 -2.30
N LEU A 77 2.13 6.51 -3.23
CA LEU A 77 1.17 6.75 -4.32
C LEU A 77 -0.23 7.06 -3.77
N SER A 78 -0.67 6.37 -2.71
CA SER A 78 -1.98 6.63 -2.12
C SER A 78 -2.13 8.07 -1.60
N PHE A 79 -1.07 8.64 -1.02
CA PHE A 79 -1.05 10.03 -0.60
C PHE A 79 -1.07 10.99 -1.79
N LEU A 80 -0.30 10.72 -2.84
CA LEU A 80 -0.32 11.54 -4.06
C LEU A 80 -1.71 11.56 -4.70
N VAL A 81 -2.41 10.42 -4.74
CA VAL A 81 -3.78 10.35 -5.28
C VAL A 81 -4.77 11.06 -4.35
N LYS A 82 -4.69 10.83 -3.03
CA LYS A 82 -5.53 11.50 -2.04
C LYS A 82 -5.40 13.03 -2.12
N ASP A 83 -4.18 13.53 -2.32
CA ASP A 83 -3.89 14.96 -2.39
C ASP A 83 -4.15 15.56 -3.78
N GLY A 84 -4.70 14.77 -4.72
CA GLY A 84 -4.99 15.22 -6.08
C GLY A 84 -3.75 15.59 -6.89
N ARG A 85 -2.60 14.99 -6.56
CA ARG A 85 -1.31 15.20 -7.26
C ARG A 85 -0.99 14.09 -8.27
N ALA A 86 -1.76 13.01 -8.26
CA ALA A 86 -1.68 11.90 -9.20
C ALA A 86 -3.09 11.35 -9.46
N GLU A 87 -3.30 10.81 -10.66
CA GLU A 87 -4.53 10.13 -11.04
C GLU A 87 -4.20 8.76 -11.64
N ILE A 88 -5.01 7.75 -11.34
CA ILE A 88 -4.90 6.41 -11.92
C ILE A 88 -5.97 6.25 -13.00
N LYS A 89 -5.56 5.99 -14.24
CA LYS A 89 -6.43 5.75 -15.38
C LYS A 89 -6.19 4.35 -15.94
N VAL A 90 -7.22 3.79 -16.57
CA VAL A 90 -7.10 2.55 -17.35
C VAL A 90 -7.19 2.91 -18.82
N ASP A 91 -6.21 2.50 -19.60
CA ASP A 91 -6.22 2.74 -21.04
C ASP A 91 -7.12 1.74 -21.79
N LYS A 92 -7.27 1.94 -23.10
CA LYS A 92 -8.08 1.05 -23.96
C LYS A 92 -7.59 -0.40 -24.00
N ALA A 93 -6.33 -0.64 -23.64
CA ALA A 93 -5.72 -1.96 -23.58
C ALA A 93 -5.83 -2.59 -22.17
N GLY A 94 -6.53 -1.96 -21.23
CA GLY A 94 -6.70 -2.44 -19.85
C GLY A 94 -5.48 -2.21 -18.95
N ARG A 95 -4.52 -1.37 -19.36
CA ARG A 95 -3.32 -1.09 -18.58
C ARG A 95 -3.57 0.05 -17.61
N HIS A 96 -3.10 -0.11 -16.38
CA HIS A 96 -3.18 0.93 -15.35
C HIS A 96 -2.04 1.92 -15.53
N LEU A 97 -2.38 3.18 -15.76
CA LEU A 97 -1.47 4.30 -15.92
C LEU A 97 -1.66 5.28 -14.77
N VAL A 98 -0.55 5.79 -14.25
CA VAL A 98 -0.51 6.89 -13.29
C VAL A 98 -0.06 8.13 -14.04
N CYS A 99 -0.82 9.21 -13.95
CA CYS A 99 -0.54 10.48 -14.61
C CYS A 99 -0.66 11.65 -13.63
N GLU A 100 0.03 12.75 -13.96
CA GLU A 100 -0.22 14.03 -13.31
C GLU A 100 -1.66 14.50 -13.67
N PRO A 101 -2.42 15.04 -12.71
CA PRO A 101 -3.73 15.60 -12.99
C PRO A 101 -3.61 16.80 -13.94
N LEU A 102 -4.60 16.92 -14.84
CA LEU A 102 -4.71 18.03 -15.81
C LEU A 102 -5.20 19.31 -15.15
#